data_AF-A0A9W6UPY4-F1
#
_entry.id   AF-A0A9W6UPY4-F1
#
_cell.length_a   1.000
_cell.length_b   1.000
_cell.length_c   1.000
_cell.angle_alpha   90.00
_cell.angle_beta   90.00
_cell.angle_gamma   90.00
#
_symmetry.space_group_name_H-M   'P 1'
#
loop_
_entity.id
_entity.type
_entity.pdbx_description
1 polymer ?
#
loop_
_entity_poly.entity_id
_entity_poly.type
_entity_poly.pdbx_seq_one_letter_code
_entity_poly.pdbx_strand_id
1 'polypeptide(L)'
;MLPDGFALPGRGGRADRNAWSERRYTGAGTGTGTGAGTGTGADGVRLVTAVDGLPPLGTELGRERLEFAEELRALFRRLDTPADEFATRCGLGPDALAGYLAAGRIPPWEFVEALLVAVHGDAPGAPDPAVRERLSRARMAALRVARSIGRAVCQLEGQLHSAAREIEQADEQADRADRALAALAALAGSTGDTGDTGDTGSVERAERAEQLAEQSDRAREQSDRARVRSDCCSANSPWWSSSRTPPRPRRPPPGRSPATARRPRSCWWTTVRRT
;
A
#
# COMPACT_ATOMS: atom_id res chain seq x y z
N MET A 1 -35.14 -24.86 -70.37
CA MET A 1 -36.23 -24.66 -69.40
C MET A 1 -35.80 -25.27 -68.07
N LEU A 2 -35.18 -24.44 -67.22
CA LEU A 2 -34.91 -24.71 -65.81
C LEU A 2 -35.31 -23.40 -65.09
N PRO A 3 -36.08 -23.45 -64.00
CA PRO A 3 -36.60 -22.24 -63.39
C PRO A 3 -35.50 -21.49 -62.62
N ASP A 4 -35.41 -20.21 -62.93
CA ASP A 4 -34.82 -19.15 -62.12
C ASP A 4 -35.46 -19.09 -60.72
N GLY A 5 -34.66 -18.72 -59.73
CA GLY A 5 -35.18 -18.10 -58.51
C GLY A 5 -34.76 -18.76 -57.20
N PHE A 6 -33.50 -18.56 -56.80
CA PHE A 6 -33.16 -18.57 -55.38
C PHE A 6 -32.41 -17.27 -55.03
N ALA A 7 -33.20 -16.26 -54.66
CA ALA A 7 -32.71 -15.03 -54.07
C ALA A 7 -32.28 -15.32 -52.63
N LEU A 8 -30.98 -15.22 -52.35
CA LEU A 8 -30.47 -15.27 -50.99
C LEU A 8 -30.67 -13.90 -50.31
N PRO A 9 -31.22 -13.84 -49.08
CA PRO A 9 -31.35 -12.60 -48.36
C PRO A 9 -29.97 -12.06 -47.95
N GLY A 10 -29.78 -10.76 -48.18
CA GLY A 10 -28.55 -10.03 -47.88
C GLY A 10 -28.13 -10.14 -46.42
N ARG A 11 -26.93 -10.68 -46.19
CA ARG A 11 -26.20 -10.60 -44.92
C ARG A 11 -25.66 -9.19 -44.70
N GLY A 12 -26.56 -8.26 -44.39
CA GLY A 12 -26.23 -6.93 -43.87
C GLY A 12 -26.03 -6.96 -42.36
N GLY A 13 -25.07 -7.74 -41.87
CA GLY A 13 -24.70 -7.77 -40.46
C GLY A 13 -23.53 -6.82 -40.20
N ARG A 14 -23.82 -5.56 -39.85
CA ARG A 14 -22.83 -4.70 -39.18
C ARG A 14 -22.37 -5.43 -37.94
N ALA A 15 -21.11 -5.86 -37.93
CA ALA A 15 -20.45 -6.28 -36.71
C ALA A 15 -20.43 -5.07 -35.77
N ASP A 16 -21.22 -5.15 -34.69
CA ASP A 16 -20.99 -4.40 -33.47
C ASP A 16 -19.58 -4.74 -32.99
N ARG A 17 -18.62 -3.90 -33.39
CA ARG A 17 -17.25 -3.95 -32.92
C ARG A 17 -17.24 -3.43 -31.48
N ASN A 18 -17.21 -4.40 -30.58
CA ASN A 18 -16.63 -4.32 -29.26
C ASN A 18 -17.41 -3.48 -28.24
N ALA A 19 -18.47 -4.07 -27.70
CA ALA A 19 -18.96 -3.77 -26.36
C ALA A 19 -17.90 -4.23 -25.34
N TRP A 20 -16.86 -3.42 -25.14
CA TRP A 20 -15.90 -3.62 -24.05
C TRP A 20 -16.64 -3.46 -22.73
N SER A 21 -16.76 -4.57 -22.01
CA SER A 21 -17.40 -4.67 -20.70
C SER A 21 -17.05 -3.49 -19.80
N GLU A 22 -18.05 -2.63 -19.57
CA GLU A 22 -18.10 -1.65 -18.50
C GLU A 22 -17.90 -2.34 -17.15
N ARG A 23 -16.64 -2.50 -16.75
CA ARG A 23 -16.29 -2.46 -15.34
C ARG A 23 -15.79 -1.04 -15.07
N ARG A 24 -16.77 -0.13 -14.98
CA ARG A 24 -16.59 1.26 -14.54
C ARG A 24 -15.82 1.26 -13.22
N TYR A 25 -14.54 1.58 -13.27
CA TYR A 25 -13.79 2.05 -12.11
C TYR A 25 -14.13 3.54 -11.94
N THR A 26 -15.34 3.83 -11.45
CA THR A 26 -15.73 5.20 -11.09
C THR A 26 -15.09 5.55 -9.76
N GLY A 27 -13.83 5.98 -9.80
CA GLY A 27 -13.28 6.87 -8.79
C GLY A 27 -13.82 8.28 -9.04
N ALA A 28 -15.06 8.52 -8.63
CA ALA A 28 -15.67 9.85 -8.69
C ALA A 28 -15.00 10.76 -7.63
N GLY A 29 -13.97 11.50 -8.04
CA GLY A 29 -13.46 12.66 -7.33
C GLY A 29 -13.90 13.93 -8.05
N THR A 30 -15.14 14.36 -7.87
CA THR A 30 -15.59 15.68 -8.33
C THR A 30 -15.03 16.74 -7.38
N GLY A 31 -13.85 17.25 -7.72
CA GLY A 31 -13.32 18.50 -7.17
C GLY A 31 -13.55 19.63 -8.16
N THR A 32 -14.69 20.33 -8.06
CA THR A 32 -14.89 21.62 -8.72
C THR A 32 -14.12 22.69 -7.93
N GLY A 33 -12.88 22.92 -8.34
CA GLY A 33 -12.06 24.04 -7.88
C GLY A 33 -11.78 24.98 -9.04
N THR A 34 -12.71 25.90 -9.31
CA THR A 34 -12.47 27.05 -10.19
C THR A 34 -11.47 27.99 -9.50
N GLY A 35 -10.19 27.84 -9.86
CA GLY A 35 -9.12 28.76 -9.47
C GLY A 35 -8.45 29.31 -10.72
N ALA A 36 -8.81 30.52 -11.10
CA ALA A 36 -8.05 31.32 -12.07
C ALA A 36 -6.69 31.65 -11.44
N GLY A 37 -5.64 31.00 -11.93
CA GLY A 37 -4.26 31.24 -11.53
C GLY A 37 -3.37 31.22 -12.76
N THR A 38 -3.12 32.39 -13.33
CA THR A 38 -2.01 32.65 -14.25
C THR A 38 -0.70 32.47 -13.48
N GLY A 39 -0.18 31.24 -13.51
CA GLY A 39 1.08 30.84 -12.89
C GLY A 39 1.98 30.17 -13.92
N THR A 40 2.78 30.99 -14.59
CA THR A 40 3.94 30.61 -15.40
C THR A 40 4.90 29.71 -14.62
N GLY A 41 5.30 28.60 -15.23
CA GLY A 41 6.60 27.96 -14.99
C GLY A 41 6.73 27.11 -13.73
N ALA A 42 6.13 25.92 -13.73
CA ALA A 42 6.60 24.80 -12.92
C ALA A 42 6.78 23.59 -13.84
N ASP A 43 7.94 23.60 -14.51
CA ASP A 43 8.77 22.43 -14.82
C ASP A 43 8.05 21.09 -14.67
N GLY A 44 7.23 20.78 -15.67
CA GLY A 44 6.76 19.43 -15.88
C GLY A 44 8.01 18.61 -16.13
N VAL A 45 8.41 17.82 -15.14
CA VAL A 45 9.41 16.76 -15.29
C VAL A 45 8.86 15.84 -16.36
N ARG A 46 9.15 16.18 -17.62
CA ARG A 46 9.13 15.24 -18.74
C ARG A 46 10.11 14.19 -18.29
N LEU A 47 9.55 13.12 -17.70
CA LEU A 47 10.27 11.89 -17.42
C LEU A 47 11.16 11.65 -18.61
N VAL A 48 12.47 11.69 -18.36
CA VAL A 48 13.51 11.45 -19.34
C VAL A 48 13.14 10.15 -20.02
N THR A 49 12.52 10.27 -21.19
CA THR A 49 12.10 9.11 -21.97
C THR A 49 13.37 8.39 -22.32
N ALA A 50 13.46 7.11 -21.97
CA ALA A 50 14.59 6.28 -22.33
C ALA A 50 14.84 6.35 -23.85
N VAL A 51 15.99 5.85 -24.29
CA VAL A 51 16.50 5.87 -25.68
C VAL A 51 15.45 5.51 -26.76
N ASP A 52 14.36 4.82 -26.41
CA ASP A 52 13.29 4.40 -27.31
C ASP A 52 11.93 5.10 -27.09
N GLY A 53 11.85 6.20 -26.33
CA GLY A 53 10.58 6.86 -26.01
C GLY A 53 9.70 6.12 -24.99
N LEU A 54 10.14 4.96 -24.52
CA LEU A 54 9.42 4.12 -23.55
C LEU A 54 9.85 4.44 -22.10
N PRO A 55 8.96 4.25 -21.11
CA PRO A 55 9.32 4.42 -19.70
C PRO A 55 10.44 3.44 -19.31
N PRO A 56 11.34 3.77 -18.37
CA PRO A 56 12.31 2.79 -17.87
C PRO A 56 11.62 1.59 -17.21
N LEU A 57 12.26 0.42 -17.22
CA LEU A 57 11.80 -0.73 -16.42
C LEU A 57 12.16 -0.49 -14.95
N GLY A 58 11.25 -0.84 -14.03
CA GLY A 58 11.56 -0.80 -12.60
C GLY A 58 12.59 -1.86 -12.24
N THR A 59 13.68 -1.47 -11.59
CA THR A 59 14.78 -2.38 -11.20
C THR A 59 14.42 -3.34 -10.06
N GLU A 60 13.35 -3.06 -9.31
CA GLU A 60 12.91 -3.86 -8.17
C GLU A 60 11.88 -4.95 -8.56
N LEU A 61 11.64 -5.14 -9.84
CA LEU A 61 10.65 -6.09 -10.32
C LEU A 61 11.26 -7.49 -10.44
N GLY A 62 10.51 -8.50 -9.97
CA GLY A 62 10.90 -9.91 -10.14
C GLY A 62 11.16 -10.25 -11.61
N ARG A 63 12.10 -11.18 -11.84
CA ARG A 63 12.57 -11.58 -13.17
C ARG A 63 11.44 -11.87 -14.15
N GLU A 64 10.40 -12.56 -13.71
CA GLU A 64 9.25 -12.95 -14.53
C GLU A 64 8.43 -11.75 -15.01
N ARG A 65 8.34 -10.68 -14.22
CA ARG A 65 7.66 -9.43 -14.61
C ARG A 65 8.48 -8.65 -15.62
N LEU A 66 9.80 -8.63 -15.45
CA LEU A 66 10.72 -7.99 -16.40
C LEU A 66 10.68 -8.69 -17.75
N GLU A 67 10.85 -10.02 -17.77
CA GLU A 67 10.78 -10.83 -19.00
C GLU A 67 9.46 -10.61 -19.75
N PHE A 68 8.32 -10.57 -19.03
CA PHE A 68 7.04 -10.31 -19.65
C PHE A 68 6.92 -8.89 -20.23
N ALA A 69 7.40 -7.86 -19.53
CA ALA A 69 7.35 -6.50 -20.05
C ALA A 69 8.36 -6.25 -21.18
N GLU A 70 9.51 -6.91 -21.18
CA GLU A 70 10.45 -6.87 -22.30
C GLU A 70 9.83 -7.45 -23.56
N GLU A 71 9.12 -8.58 -23.47
CA GLU A 71 8.36 -9.16 -24.59
C GLU A 71 7.25 -8.19 -25.07
N LEU A 72 6.51 -7.56 -24.15
CA LEU A 72 5.51 -6.55 -24.52
C LEU A 72 6.12 -5.34 -25.21
N ARG A 73 7.26 -4.84 -24.73
CA ARG A 73 8.00 -3.73 -25.36
C ARG A 73 8.51 -4.13 -26.73
N ALA A 74 9.03 -5.35 -26.88
CA ALA A 74 9.49 -5.85 -28.17
C ALA A 74 8.35 -5.91 -29.20
N LEU A 75 7.12 -6.25 -28.78
CA LEU A 75 5.93 -6.17 -29.64
C LEU A 75 5.56 -4.72 -29.97
N PHE A 76 5.57 -3.83 -28.98
CA PHE A 76 5.28 -2.41 -29.20
C PHE A 76 6.26 -1.74 -30.16
N ARG A 77 7.55 -2.09 -30.12
CA ARG A 77 8.54 -1.58 -31.08
C ARG A 77 8.30 -2.03 -32.52
N ARG A 78 7.56 -3.12 -32.73
CA ARG A 78 7.16 -3.59 -34.06
C ARG A 78 5.88 -2.93 -34.55
N LEU A 79 5.18 -2.21 -33.68
CA LEU A 79 3.97 -1.49 -34.02
C LEU A 79 4.37 -0.14 -34.63
N ASP A 80 3.94 0.12 -35.87
CA ASP A 80 4.16 1.40 -36.55
C ASP A 80 3.25 2.53 -36.01
N THR A 81 2.44 2.24 -35.00
CA THR A 81 1.50 3.18 -34.37
C THR A 81 2.09 3.76 -33.09
N PRO A 82 2.02 5.09 -32.87
CA PRO A 82 2.46 5.69 -31.62
C PRO A 82 1.68 5.14 -30.41
N ALA A 83 2.34 5.05 -29.26
CA ALA A 83 1.78 4.48 -28.04
C ALA A 83 0.47 5.15 -27.60
N ASP A 84 0.36 6.48 -27.74
CA ASP A 84 -0.81 7.26 -27.34
C ASP A 84 -2.04 6.96 -28.21
N GLU A 85 -1.84 6.79 -29.52
CA GLU A 85 -2.90 6.43 -30.45
C GLU A 85 -3.37 5.00 -30.18
N PHE A 86 -2.43 4.07 -29.94
CA PHE A 86 -2.75 2.71 -29.54
C PHE A 86 -3.54 2.66 -28.23
N ALA A 87 -3.13 3.45 -27.21
CA ALA A 87 -3.82 3.54 -25.93
C ALA A 87 -5.26 4.03 -26.13
N THR A 88 -5.44 5.09 -26.93
CA THR A 88 -6.75 5.66 -27.26
C THR A 88 -7.64 4.63 -27.97
N ARG A 89 -7.10 3.88 -28.94
CA ARG A 89 -7.81 2.80 -29.64
C ARG A 89 -8.26 1.68 -28.69
N CYS A 90 -7.49 1.41 -27.65
CA CYS A 90 -7.84 0.44 -26.60
C CYS A 90 -8.70 1.03 -25.47
N GLY A 91 -9.04 2.33 -25.51
CA GLY A 91 -9.76 3.01 -24.42
C GLY A 91 -8.96 3.09 -23.11
N LEU A 92 -7.63 3.06 -23.20
CA LEU A 92 -6.71 3.14 -22.06
C LEU A 92 -6.13 4.54 -21.93
N GLY A 93 -5.97 5.00 -20.69
CA GLY A 93 -5.19 6.21 -20.41
C GLY A 93 -3.68 5.97 -20.64
N PRO A 94 -2.92 7.03 -20.99
CA PRO A 94 -1.47 6.92 -21.24
C PRO A 94 -0.71 6.37 -20.02
N ASP A 95 -1.13 6.73 -18.81
CA ASP A 95 -0.53 6.23 -17.57
C ASP A 95 -0.72 4.72 -17.39
N ALA A 96 -1.86 4.18 -17.81
CA ALA A 96 -2.13 2.74 -17.72
C ALA A 96 -1.22 1.98 -18.69
N LEU A 97 -1.06 2.48 -19.91
CA LEU A 97 -0.15 1.90 -20.89
C LEU A 97 1.30 1.99 -20.41
N ALA A 98 1.73 3.16 -19.93
CA ALA A 98 3.07 3.33 -19.36
C ALA A 98 3.31 2.37 -18.19
N GLY A 99 2.31 2.17 -17.32
CA GLY A 99 2.36 1.21 -16.23
C GLY A 99 2.49 -0.25 -16.68
N TYR A 100 1.86 -0.63 -17.80
CA TYR A 100 2.03 -1.96 -18.40
C TYR A 100 3.42 -2.13 -18.98
N LEU A 101 3.92 -1.15 -19.72
CA LEU A 101 5.23 -1.20 -20.35
C LEU A 101 6.36 -1.11 -19.32
N ALA A 102 6.18 -0.38 -18.22
CA ALA A 102 7.12 -0.32 -17.10
C ALA A 102 7.11 -1.57 -16.20
N ALA A 103 6.32 -2.61 -16.54
CA ALA A 103 6.03 -3.76 -15.68
C ALA A 103 5.41 -3.40 -14.32
N GLY A 104 5.00 -2.16 -14.08
CA GLY A 104 4.36 -1.71 -12.84
C GLY A 104 2.99 -2.35 -12.62
N ARG A 105 2.29 -2.70 -13.70
CA ARG A 105 1.03 -3.45 -13.70
C ARG A 105 1.05 -4.54 -14.77
N ILE A 106 0.38 -5.67 -14.51
CA ILE A 106 0.23 -6.74 -15.51
C ILE A 106 -1.04 -6.45 -16.34
N PRO A 107 -0.95 -6.27 -17.67
CA PRO A 107 -2.11 -6.05 -18.52
C PRO A 107 -3.14 -7.21 -18.51
N PRO A 108 -4.42 -6.91 -18.77
CA PRO A 108 -5.43 -7.91 -19.08
C PRO A 108 -5.07 -8.66 -20.37
N TRP A 109 -5.57 -9.89 -20.56
CA TRP A 109 -5.19 -10.73 -21.70
C TRP A 109 -5.71 -10.15 -23.02
N GLU A 110 -6.88 -9.55 -22.96
CA GLU A 110 -7.62 -8.90 -24.04
C GLU A 110 -6.81 -7.74 -24.64
N PHE A 111 -6.06 -7.02 -23.81
CA PHE A 111 -5.10 -6.00 -24.27
C PHE A 111 -3.94 -6.63 -25.04
N VAL A 112 -3.39 -7.75 -24.54
CA VAL A 112 -2.30 -8.47 -25.20
C VAL A 112 -2.77 -9.03 -26.54
N GLU A 113 -3.99 -9.55 -26.62
CA GLU A 113 -4.59 -9.99 -27.88
C GLU A 113 -4.78 -8.83 -28.86
N ALA A 114 -5.29 -7.68 -28.40
CA ALA A 114 -5.43 -6.49 -29.23
C ALA A 114 -4.06 -6.00 -29.76
N LEU A 115 -3.01 -6.06 -28.93
CA LEU A 115 -1.64 -5.73 -29.35
C LEU A 115 -1.12 -6.73 -30.39
N LEU A 116 -1.32 -8.03 -30.18
CA LEU A 116 -0.91 -9.07 -31.13
C LEU A 116 -1.60 -8.88 -32.48
N VAL A 117 -2.91 -8.61 -32.49
CA VAL A 117 -3.66 -8.31 -33.71
C VAL A 117 -3.11 -7.06 -34.39
N ALA A 118 -2.86 -5.99 -33.63
CA ALA A 118 -2.33 -4.76 -34.19
C ALA A 118 -0.93 -4.90 -34.80
N VAL A 119 -0.05 -5.70 -34.19
CA VAL A 119 1.32 -5.94 -34.70
C VAL A 119 1.33 -6.79 -35.97
N HIS A 120 0.39 -7.73 -36.12
CA HIS A 120 0.29 -8.57 -37.32
C HIS A 120 -0.57 -7.91 -38.43
N GLY A 121 -1.20 -6.77 -38.12
CA GLY A 121 -2.01 -5.99 -39.06
C GLY A 121 -3.25 -6.73 -39.56
N ASP A 122 -3.80 -6.25 -40.68
CA ASP A 122 -4.89 -6.90 -41.42
C ASP A 122 -4.39 -8.02 -42.34
N ALA A 123 -3.12 -8.44 -42.19
CA ALA A 123 -2.60 -9.56 -42.97
C ALA A 123 -3.52 -10.77 -42.75
N PRO A 124 -3.93 -11.48 -43.81
CA PRO A 124 -4.76 -12.67 -43.70
C PRO A 124 -3.93 -13.82 -43.11
N GLY A 125 -3.71 -13.75 -41.79
CA GLY A 125 -2.90 -14.68 -41.02
C GLY A 125 -3.15 -14.40 -39.55
N ALA A 126 -3.60 -15.43 -38.83
CA ALA A 126 -3.69 -15.34 -37.39
C ALA A 126 -2.30 -15.02 -36.80
N PRO A 127 -2.22 -14.27 -35.68
CA PRO A 127 -0.95 -14.02 -35.01
C PRO A 127 -0.27 -15.35 -34.70
N ASP A 128 1.06 -15.38 -34.83
CA ASP A 128 1.84 -16.61 -34.66
C ASP A 128 1.46 -17.32 -33.35
N PRO A 129 0.90 -18.55 -33.41
CA PRO A 129 0.46 -19.26 -32.21
C PRO A 129 1.61 -19.49 -31.23
N ALA A 130 2.85 -19.60 -31.70
CA ALA A 130 4.01 -19.76 -30.83
C ALA A 130 4.30 -18.49 -30.01
N VAL A 131 4.14 -17.30 -30.61
CA VAL A 131 4.29 -16.01 -29.90
C VAL A 131 3.17 -15.85 -28.87
N ARG A 132 1.93 -16.16 -29.25
CA ARG A 132 0.77 -16.11 -28.35
C ARG A 132 0.97 -17.03 -27.14
N GLU A 133 1.40 -18.28 -27.35
CA GLU A 133 1.64 -19.24 -26.27
C GLU A 133 2.80 -18.80 -25.36
N ARG A 134 3.87 -18.24 -25.94
CA ARG A 134 4.99 -17.71 -25.16
C ARG A 134 4.57 -16.56 -24.24
N LEU A 135 3.79 -15.59 -24.76
CA LEU A 135 3.26 -14.47 -23.96
C LEU A 135 2.27 -14.92 -22.90
N SER A 136 1.40 -15.90 -23.22
CA SER A 136 0.48 -16.48 -22.26
C SER A 136 1.22 -17.07 -21.06
N ARG A 137 2.26 -17.88 -21.32
CA ARG A 137 3.12 -18.47 -20.28
C ARG A 137 3.87 -17.41 -19.47
N ALA A 138 4.48 -16.42 -20.13
CA ALA A 138 5.18 -15.33 -19.46
C ALA A 138 4.24 -14.51 -18.55
N ARG A 139 3.03 -14.19 -19.04
CA ARG A 139 2.01 -13.49 -18.25
C ARG A 139 1.57 -14.31 -17.03
N MET A 140 1.32 -15.60 -17.20
CA MET A 140 0.94 -16.48 -16.09
C MET A 140 2.06 -16.60 -15.05
N ALA A 141 3.32 -16.64 -15.46
CA ALA A 141 4.46 -16.58 -14.55
C ALA A 141 4.49 -15.27 -13.76
N ALA A 142 4.38 -14.13 -14.45
CA ALA A 142 4.32 -12.81 -13.83
C ALA A 142 3.14 -12.68 -12.82
N LEU A 143 1.96 -13.20 -13.17
CA LEU A 143 0.78 -13.18 -12.30
C LEU A 143 0.97 -14.03 -11.04
N ARG A 144 1.64 -15.19 -11.14
CA ARG A 144 1.93 -16.02 -9.96
C ARG A 144 2.82 -15.29 -8.97
N VAL A 145 3.87 -14.62 -9.47
CA VAL A 145 4.79 -13.83 -8.64
C VAL A 145 4.08 -12.61 -8.04
N ALA A 146 3.29 -11.88 -8.83
CA ALA A 146 2.53 -10.74 -8.31
C ALA A 146 1.53 -11.16 -7.21
N ARG A 147 0.87 -12.32 -7.37
CA ARG A 147 -0.08 -12.84 -6.39
C ARG A 147 0.61 -13.36 -5.13
N SER A 148 1.77 -13.99 -5.23
CA SER A 148 2.53 -14.44 -4.06
C SER A 148 3.01 -13.26 -3.22
N ILE A 149 3.50 -12.20 -3.86
CA ILE A 149 3.89 -10.95 -3.20
C ILE A 149 2.67 -10.33 -2.50
N GLY A 150 1.53 -10.21 -3.20
CA GLY A 150 0.30 -9.67 -2.59
C GLY A 150 -0.16 -10.46 -1.37
N ARG A 151 -0.09 -11.80 -1.42
CA ARG A 151 -0.39 -12.65 -0.25
C ARG A 151 0.59 -12.44 0.90
N ALA A 152 1.89 -12.34 0.60
CA ALA A 152 2.92 -12.10 1.60
C ALA A 152 2.72 -10.74 2.29
N VAL A 153 2.39 -9.69 1.52
CA VAL A 153 2.05 -8.37 2.06
C VAL A 153 0.85 -8.44 2.99
N CYS A 154 -0.28 -9.01 2.54
CA CYS A 154 -1.48 -9.14 3.40
C CYS A 154 -1.20 -9.96 4.66
N GLN A 155 -0.33 -10.98 4.59
CA GLN A 155 0.09 -11.75 5.76
C GLN A 155 0.90 -10.89 6.73
N LEU A 156 1.87 -10.12 6.24
CA LEU A 156 2.68 -9.21 7.07
C LEU A 156 1.81 -8.13 7.73
N GLU A 157 0.84 -7.57 7.00
CA GLU A 157 -0.12 -6.61 7.55
C GLU A 157 -0.97 -7.25 8.67
N GLY A 158 -1.41 -8.48 8.48
CA GLY A 158 -2.11 -9.25 9.51
C GLY A 158 -1.26 -9.49 10.75
N GLN A 159 0.01 -9.85 10.57
CA GLN A 159 0.97 -10.03 11.67
C GLN A 159 1.22 -8.72 12.43
N LEU A 160 1.37 -7.60 11.73
CA LEU A 160 1.57 -6.29 12.34
C LEU A 160 0.33 -5.84 13.12
N HIS A 161 -0.87 -6.11 12.61
CA HIS A 161 -2.10 -5.83 13.34
C HIS A 161 -2.24 -6.69 14.61
N SER A 162 -1.90 -7.97 14.54
CA SER A 162 -1.89 -8.87 15.71
C SER A 162 -0.90 -8.39 16.77
N ALA A 163 0.33 -8.05 16.36
CA ALA A 163 1.35 -7.54 17.27
C ALA A 163 0.92 -6.23 17.96
N ALA A 164 0.25 -5.32 17.23
CA ALA A 164 -0.28 -4.09 17.81
C ALA A 164 -1.34 -4.36 18.89
N ARG A 165 -2.20 -5.38 18.69
CA ARG A 165 -3.18 -5.81 19.70
C ARG A 165 -2.53 -6.45 20.92
N GLU A 166 -1.49 -7.26 20.72
CA GLU A 166 -0.71 -7.84 21.82
C GLU A 166 -0.07 -6.75 22.70
N ILE A 167 0.48 -5.69 22.09
CA ILE A 167 1.04 -4.54 22.82
C ILE A 167 -0.04 -3.82 23.63
N GLU A 168 -1.19 -3.50 23.03
CA GLU A 168 -2.32 -2.85 23.72
C GLU A 168 -2.79 -3.67 24.93
N GLN A 169 -2.92 -4.99 24.78
CA GLN A 169 -3.31 -5.89 25.87
C GLN A 169 -2.26 -5.99 26.97
N ALA A 170 -0.98 -6.01 26.62
CA ALA A 170 0.12 -6.04 27.59
C ALA A 170 0.18 -4.74 28.40
N ASP A 171 0.03 -3.59 27.74
CA ASP A 171 0.00 -2.28 28.40
C ASP A 171 -1.21 -2.17 29.36
N GLU A 172 -2.40 -2.61 28.94
CA GLU A 172 -3.58 -2.67 29.82
C GLU A 172 -3.42 -3.62 31.02
N GLN A 173 -2.64 -4.70 30.87
CA GLN A 173 -2.31 -5.60 31.97
C GLN A 173 -1.32 -4.95 32.94
N ALA A 174 -0.30 -4.28 32.44
CA ALA A 174 0.65 -3.52 33.25
C ALA A 174 -0.06 -2.43 34.06
N ASP A 175 -0.94 -1.65 33.43
CA ASP A 175 -1.74 -0.60 34.10
C ASP A 175 -2.67 -1.16 35.20
N ARG A 176 -3.14 -2.40 35.05
CA ARG A 176 -3.94 -3.08 36.08
C ARG A 176 -3.08 -3.55 37.24
N ALA A 177 -1.90 -4.11 36.97
CA ALA A 177 -0.95 -4.53 37.98
C ALA A 177 -0.45 -3.34 38.81
N ASP A 178 -0.08 -2.24 38.16
CA ASP A 178 0.41 -1.02 38.83
C ASP A 178 -0.67 -0.41 39.74
N ARG A 179 -1.94 -0.40 39.31
CA ARG A 179 -3.06 0.02 40.16
C ARG A 179 -3.28 -0.89 41.37
N ALA A 180 -3.12 -2.20 41.21
CA ALA A 180 -3.24 -3.15 42.32
C ALA A 180 -2.12 -2.97 43.35
N LEU A 181 -0.88 -2.78 42.90
CA LEU A 181 0.26 -2.49 43.77
C LEU A 181 0.07 -1.17 44.54
N ALA A 182 -0.40 -0.11 43.86
CA ALA A 182 -0.70 1.16 44.50
C ALA A 182 -1.79 1.03 45.59
N ALA A 183 -2.83 0.22 45.34
CA ALA A 183 -3.88 -0.05 46.31
C ALA A 183 -3.36 -0.83 47.55
N LEU A 184 -2.50 -1.84 47.34
CA LEU A 184 -1.87 -2.58 48.44
C LEU A 184 -0.96 -1.67 49.28
N ALA A 185 -0.18 -0.79 48.65
CA ALA A 185 0.67 0.16 49.34
C ALA A 185 -0.14 1.17 50.18
N ALA A 186 -1.28 1.65 49.67
CA ALA A 186 -2.17 2.55 50.40
C ALA A 186 -2.79 1.87 51.64
N LEU A 187 -3.19 0.58 51.53
CA LEU A 187 -3.70 -0.19 52.66
C LEU A 187 -2.62 -0.41 53.74
N ALA A 188 -1.39 -0.71 53.34
CA ALA A 188 -0.26 -0.88 54.27
C ALA A 188 0.12 0.43 54.99
N GLY A 189 0.05 1.57 54.29
CA GLY A 189 0.26 2.89 54.89
C GLY A 189 -0.83 3.30 55.90
N SER A 190 -2.03 2.73 55.80
CA SER A 190 -3.15 3.02 56.71
C SER A 190 -3.10 2.25 58.04
N THR A 191 -2.32 1.17 58.16
CA THR A 191 -2.29 0.30 59.35
C THR A 191 -1.32 0.75 60.45
N GLY A 192 -0.80 1.98 60.39
CA GLY A 192 0.21 2.52 61.32
C GLY A 192 -0.24 2.80 62.76
N ASP A 193 -1.45 2.41 63.18
CA ASP A 193 -2.01 2.81 64.50
C ASP A 193 -2.65 1.67 65.32
N THR A 194 -2.68 0.43 64.83
CA THR A 194 -3.25 -0.71 65.58
C THR A 194 -2.15 -1.69 65.96
N GLY A 195 -1.62 -1.54 67.17
CA GLY A 195 -0.67 -2.46 67.76
C GLY A 195 -1.22 -3.88 67.84
N ASP A 196 -0.34 -4.82 67.50
CA ASP A 196 -0.34 -6.18 68.04
C ASP A 196 -1.54 -7.08 67.71
N THR A 197 -1.66 -7.50 66.44
CA THR A 197 -2.31 -8.78 66.11
C THR A 197 -1.80 -9.34 64.77
N GLY A 198 -0.90 -10.32 64.82
CA GLY A 198 -0.72 -11.34 63.79
C GLY A 198 0.25 -11.04 62.63
N ASP A 199 1.52 -11.38 62.83
CA ASP A 199 2.63 -11.36 61.86
C ASP A 199 2.35 -12.11 60.53
N THR A 200 1.47 -13.11 60.55
CA THR A 200 1.18 -13.98 59.40
C THR A 200 0.59 -13.25 58.19
N GLY A 201 -0.26 -12.23 58.41
CA GLY A 201 -0.87 -11.46 57.32
C GLY A 201 0.10 -10.49 56.64
N SER A 202 1.22 -10.16 57.28
CA SER A 202 2.28 -9.33 56.71
C SER A 202 3.08 -10.11 55.67
N VAL A 203 3.43 -11.36 56.00
CA VAL A 203 4.20 -12.26 55.12
C VAL A 203 3.40 -12.58 53.85
N GLU A 204 2.12 -12.97 53.97
CA GLU A 204 1.28 -13.26 52.79
C GLU A 204 1.08 -12.03 51.88
N ARG A 205 1.01 -10.82 52.45
CA ARG A 205 0.94 -9.58 51.67
C ARG A 205 2.25 -9.28 50.96
N ALA A 206 3.39 -9.53 51.60
CA ALA A 206 4.71 -9.36 51.00
C ALA A 206 4.93 -10.33 49.83
N GLU A 207 4.63 -11.62 50.03
CA GLU A 207 4.71 -12.63 48.96
C GLU A 207 3.78 -12.30 47.78
N ARG A 208 2.57 -11.83 48.05
CA ARG A 208 1.63 -11.40 47.00
C ARG A 208 2.13 -10.16 46.26
N ALA A 209 2.77 -9.22 46.94
CA ALA A 209 3.37 -8.04 46.30
C ALA A 209 4.54 -8.43 45.38
N GLU A 210 5.39 -9.36 45.82
CA GLU A 210 6.50 -9.89 45.01
C GLU A 210 5.99 -10.62 43.76
N GLN A 211 4.96 -11.47 43.89
CA GLN A 211 4.33 -12.14 42.74
C GLN A 211 3.75 -11.14 41.73
N LEU A 212 3.13 -10.05 42.19
CA LEU A 212 2.59 -9.02 41.31
C LEU A 212 3.70 -8.21 40.63
N ALA A 213 4.80 -7.93 41.34
CA ALA A 213 5.97 -7.27 40.76
C ALA A 213 6.58 -8.15 39.65
N GLU A 214 6.76 -9.44 39.91
CA GLU A 214 7.28 -10.39 38.91
C GLU A 214 6.34 -10.51 37.69
N GLN A 215 5.02 -10.51 37.90
CA GLN A 215 4.06 -10.50 36.79
C GLN A 215 4.16 -9.21 35.96
N SER A 216 4.35 -8.05 36.60
CA SER A 216 4.52 -6.76 35.91
C SER A 216 5.79 -6.75 35.07
N ASP A 217 6.91 -7.24 35.61
CA ASP A 217 8.18 -7.30 34.88
C ASP A 217 8.11 -8.24 33.67
N ARG A 218 7.46 -9.41 33.81
CA ARG A 218 7.22 -10.31 32.68
C ARG A 218 6.33 -9.68 31.60
N ALA A 219 5.33 -8.90 31.99
CA ALA A 219 4.47 -8.20 31.04
C ALA A 219 5.23 -7.11 30.27
N ARG A 220 6.09 -6.33 30.96
CA ARG A 220 6.98 -5.35 30.33
C ARG A 220 7.95 -6.00 29.35
N GLU A 221 8.57 -7.10 29.75
CA GLU A 221 9.47 -7.86 28.87
C GLU A 221 8.75 -8.38 27.61
N GLN A 222 7.50 -8.85 27.74
CA GLN A 222 6.69 -9.26 26.60
C GLN A 222 6.36 -8.08 25.67
N SER A 223 6.01 -6.92 26.24
CA SER A 223 5.74 -5.68 25.48
C SER A 223 7.00 -5.23 24.72
N ASP A 224 8.16 -5.24 25.36
CA ASP A 224 9.44 -4.88 24.74
C ASP A 224 9.81 -5.84 23.61
N ARG A 225 9.64 -7.15 23.80
CA ARG A 225 9.84 -8.15 22.72
C ARG A 225 8.87 -7.93 21.56
N ALA A 226 7.63 -7.55 21.84
CA ALA A 226 6.66 -7.23 20.79
C ALA A 226 7.02 -5.95 20.02
N ARG A 227 7.52 -4.91 20.71
CA ARG A 227 8.05 -3.68 20.09
C ARG A 227 9.24 -3.98 19.19
N VAL A 228 10.23 -4.74 19.67
CA VAL A 228 11.39 -5.15 18.85
C VAL A 228 10.94 -5.89 17.59
N ARG A 229 9.99 -6.84 17.68
CA ARG A 229 9.43 -7.51 16.49
C ARG A 229 8.79 -6.52 15.52
N SER A 230 7.98 -5.58 16.02
CA SER A 230 7.33 -4.54 15.23
C SER A 230 8.34 -3.63 14.51
N ASP A 231 9.39 -3.23 15.21
CA ASP A 231 10.47 -2.39 14.68
C ASP A 231 11.27 -3.13 13.60
N CYS A 232 11.62 -4.40 13.83
CA CYS A 232 12.27 -5.24 12.81
C CYS A 232 11.39 -5.41 11.56
N CYS A 233 10.09 -5.66 11.71
CA CYS A 233 9.17 -5.75 10.59
C CYS A 233 9.04 -4.44 9.82
N SER A 234 9.07 -3.30 10.52
CA SER A 234 8.99 -1.97 9.91
C SER A 234 10.28 -1.59 9.18
N ALA A 235 11.45 -1.91 9.76
CA ALA A 235 12.75 -1.63 9.17
C ALA A 235 13.02 -2.45 7.89
N ASN A 236 12.49 -3.67 7.80
CA ASN A 236 12.68 -4.54 6.64
C ASN A 236 11.72 -4.22 5.45
N SER A 237 10.86 -3.20 5.58
CA SER A 237 9.87 -2.81 4.58
C SER A 237 10.06 -1.34 4.17
N PRO A 238 11.09 -1.01 3.38
CA PRO A 238 11.43 0.38 3.01
C PRO A 238 10.30 1.10 2.25
N TRP A 239 9.44 0.35 1.54
CA TRP A 239 8.27 0.88 0.83
C TRP A 239 7.11 1.29 1.77
N TRP A 240 7.07 0.82 3.01
CA TRP A 240 6.03 1.18 3.99
C TRP A 240 6.22 2.60 4.58
N SER A 241 7.46 3.08 4.65
CA SER A 241 7.77 4.42 5.19
C SER A 241 7.26 5.55 4.31
N SER A 242 7.14 5.30 2.99
CA SER A 242 6.70 6.30 2.02
C SER A 242 5.17 6.48 1.94
N SER A 243 4.37 5.55 2.47
CA SER A 243 2.90 5.58 2.39
C SER A 243 2.21 6.07 3.67
N ARG A 244 2.90 6.18 4.81
CA ARG A 244 2.35 6.81 6.01
C ARG A 244 2.31 8.33 5.82
N THR A 245 1.19 8.83 5.32
CA THR A 245 0.82 10.23 5.62
C THR A 245 0.73 10.32 7.15
N PRO A 246 1.48 11.21 7.82
CA PRO A 246 1.41 11.31 9.27
C PRO A 246 -0.05 11.53 9.68
N PRO A 247 -0.55 10.85 10.73
CA PRO A 247 -1.92 11.02 11.17
C PRO A 247 -2.14 12.51 11.40
N ARG A 248 -3.14 13.09 10.72
CA ARG A 248 -3.51 14.49 10.92
C ARG A 248 -3.65 14.71 12.44
N PRO A 249 -3.01 15.74 13.01
CA PRO A 249 -3.13 16.02 14.43
C PRO A 249 -4.62 16.07 14.77
N ARG A 250 -5.04 15.27 15.75
CA ARG A 250 -6.44 15.18 16.17
C ARG A 250 -6.92 16.60 16.45
N ARG A 251 -7.95 17.03 15.71
CA ARG A 251 -8.59 18.32 15.93
C ARG A 251 -9.07 18.33 17.39
N PRO A 252 -8.68 19.32 18.20
CA PRO A 252 -9.13 19.38 19.59
C PRO A 252 -10.67 19.39 19.62
N PRO A 253 -11.30 18.74 20.60
CA PRO A 253 -12.75 18.69 20.71
C PRO A 253 -13.32 20.13 20.76
N PRO A 254 -14.41 20.42 20.02
CA PRO A 254 -15.06 21.73 20.11
C PRO A 254 -15.57 21.92 21.53
N GLY A 255 -15.04 22.90 22.27
CA GLY A 255 -15.52 23.24 23.61
C GLY A 255 -14.46 23.62 24.65
N ARG A 256 -13.16 23.48 24.37
CA ARG A 256 -12.13 24.06 25.24
C ARG A 256 -11.73 25.45 24.74
N SER A 257 -12.28 26.48 25.39
CA SER A 257 -11.76 27.85 25.29
C SER A 257 -10.26 27.86 25.61
N PRO A 258 -9.43 28.60 24.85
CA PRO A 258 -8.02 28.74 25.15
C PRO A 258 -7.88 29.55 26.44
N ALA A 259 -7.67 28.86 27.56
CA ALA A 259 -7.12 29.49 28.74
C ALA A 259 -5.73 30.00 28.35
N THR A 260 -5.59 31.33 28.38
CA THR A 260 -4.38 32.14 28.37
C THR A 260 -3.10 31.36 28.67
N ALA A 261 -2.46 30.84 27.61
CA ALA A 261 -1.12 30.29 27.68
C ALA A 261 -0.16 31.43 28.01
N ARG A 262 0.23 31.49 29.29
CA ARG A 262 1.22 32.39 29.85
C ARG A 262 2.54 32.12 29.13
N ARG A 263 2.98 33.07 28.31
CA ARG A 263 4.24 33.02 27.56
C ARG A 263 5.42 32.70 28.49
N PRO A 264 6.26 31.69 28.21
CA PRO A 264 7.54 31.55 28.90
C PRO A 264 8.45 32.72 28.49
N ARG A 265 9.04 33.36 29.51
CA ARG A 265 10.06 34.39 29.35
C ARG A 265 11.27 33.80 28.64
N SER A 266 11.71 34.43 27.57
CA SER A 266 12.93 34.14 26.83
C SER A 266 14.15 34.38 27.74
N CYS A 267 14.86 33.30 28.08
CA CYS A 267 16.21 33.38 28.62
C CYS A 267 17.19 33.56 27.45
N TRP A 268 17.77 34.76 27.36
CA TRP A 268 18.88 35.05 26.46
C TRP A 268 20.14 34.44 27.08
N TRP A 269 20.77 33.49 26.41
CA TRP A 269 22.11 33.01 26.79
C TRP A 269 23.14 33.78 25.97
N THR A 270 23.94 34.58 26.67
CA THR A 270 25.10 35.31 26.16
C THR A 270 26.25 34.34 25.93
N THR A 271 26.75 34.23 24.70
CA THR A 271 27.97 33.50 24.38
C THR A 271 29.19 34.34 24.75
N VAL A 272 29.97 33.92 25.75
CA VAL A 272 31.30 34.47 26.04
C VAL A 272 32.33 33.67 25.23
N ARG A 273 32.96 34.33 24.25
CA ARG A 273 34.21 33.87 23.63
C ARG A 273 35.36 34.11 24.60
N ARG A 274 36.17 33.09 24.89
CA ARG A 274 37.54 33.27 25.37
C ARG A 274 38.50 33.04 24.20
N THR A 275 39.36 34.03 24.01
CA THR A 275 40.64 33.96 23.30
C THR A 275 41.66 33.17 24.10
#